data_AF-A0A9D7VX52-F1
#
_entry.id   AF-A0A9D7VX52-F1
#
_cell.length_a   1.000
_cell.length_b   1.000
_cell.length_c   1.000
_cell.angle_alpha   90.00
_cell.angle_beta   90.00
_cell.angle_gamma   90.00
#
_symmetry.space_group_name_H-M   'P 1'
#
loop_
_entity.id
_entity.type
_entity.pdbx_description
1 polymer ?
#
loop_
_entity_poly.entity_id
_entity_poly.type
_entity_poly.pdbx_seq_one_letter_code
_entity_poly.pdbx_strand_id
1 'polypeptide(L)' 'MRVLLLVLIYFVLCPLAGHYLGLFMIQMALSGGPPNLITMYVVRIVAMILTYVILGSLLKSLFVPRRE' A
#
# COMPACT_ATOMS: atom_id res chain seq x y z
N MET A 1 -16.46 11.24 -5.38
CA MET A 1 -16.39 9.80 -5.69
C MET A 1 -14.97 9.27 -5.95
N ARG A 2 -14.07 10.00 -6.63
CA ARG A 2 -12.69 9.52 -6.92
C ARG A 2 -11.85 9.15 -5.69
N VAL A 3 -11.95 9.92 -4.59
CA VAL A 3 -11.21 9.64 -3.35
C VAL A 3 -11.70 8.35 -2.66
N LEU A 4 -13.01 8.13 -2.62
CA LEU A 4 -13.61 6.92 -2.07
C LEU A 4 -13.13 5.67 -2.84
N LEU A 5 -13.06 5.78 -4.17
CA LEU A 5 -12.54 4.71 -5.03
C LEU A 5 -11.05 4.40 -4.74
N LEU A 6 -10.22 5.43 -4.56
CA LEU A 6 -8.80 5.27 -4.20
C LEU A 6 -8.61 4.61 -2.83
N VAL A 7 -9.44 4.99 -1.85
CA VAL A 7 -9.46 4.37 -0.52
C VAL A 7 -9.84 2.90 -0.61
N LEU A 8 -10.86 2.57 -1.41
CA LEU A 8 -11.32 1.19 -1.59
C LEU A 8 -10.26 0.33 -2.28
N ILE A 9 -9.64 0.85 -3.34
CA ILE A 9 -8.53 0.20 -4.04
C ILE A 9 -7.35 -0.07 -3.10
N TYR A 10 -7.00 0.89 -2.24
CA TYR A 10 -5.94 0.72 -1.25
C TYR A 10 -6.26 -0.34 -0.20
N PHE A 11 -7.49 -0.32 0.32
CA PHE A 11 -7.93 -1.28 1.34
C PHE A 11 -7.94 -2.71 0.82
N VAL A 12 -8.07 -2.92 -0.50
CA VAL A 12 -7.98 -4.23 -1.13
C VAL A 12 -6.56 -4.60 -1.52
N LEU A 13 -5.85 -3.71 -2.24
CA LEU A 13 -4.51 -4.00 -2.77
C LEU A 13 -3.44 -4.12 -1.69
N CYS A 14 -3.51 -3.34 -0.62
CA CYS A 14 -2.51 -3.32 0.44
C CYS A 14 -2.44 -4.67 1.22
N PRO A 15 -3.55 -5.22 1.76
CA PRO A 15 -3.52 -6.53 2.41
C PRO A 15 -3.22 -7.66 1.43
N LEU A 16 -3.68 -7.56 0.17
CA LEU A 16 -3.39 -8.56 -0.86
C LEU A 16 -1.89 -8.63 -1.16
N ALA A 17 -1.23 -7.47 -1.36
CA ALA A 17 0.21 -7.40 -1.55
C ALA A 17 0.98 -7.92 -0.33
N GLY A 18 0.54 -7.58 0.88
CA GLY A 18 1.13 -8.10 2.12
C GLY A 18 1.00 -9.62 2.25
N HIS A 19 -0.15 -10.19 1.87
CA HIS A 19 -0.39 -11.63 1.90
C HIS A 19 0.54 -12.38 0.94
N TYR A 20 0.63 -11.95 -0.33
CA TYR A 20 1.53 -12.58 -1.30
C TYR A 20 3.01 -12.43 -0.92
N LEU A 21 3.39 -11.30 -0.34
CA LEU A 21 4.76 -11.10 0.14
C LEU A 21 5.09 -12.01 1.32
N GLY A 22 4.15 -12.18 2.25
CA GLY A 22 4.26 -13.15 3.34
C GLY A 22 4.45 -14.57 2.84
N LEU A 23 3.62 -15.00 1.88
CA LEU A 23 3.75 -16.31 1.23
C LEU A 23 5.11 -16.47 0.52
N PHE A 24 5.57 -15.44 -0.18
CA PHE A 24 6.87 -15.45 -0.85
C PHE A 24 8.04 -15.55 0.13
N MET A 25 7.98 -14.84 1.27
CA MET A 25 8.99 -14.96 2.32
C MET A 25 8.99 -16.34 2.98
N ILE A 26 7.81 -16.93 3.19
CA ILE A 26 7.68 -18.31 3.71
C ILE A 26 8.28 -19.30 2.71
N GLN A 27 7.97 -19.16 1.42
CA GLN A 27 8.53 -20.02 0.38
C GLN A 27 10.06 -19.89 0.32
N MET A 28 10.61 -18.67 0.42
CA MET A 28 12.05 -18.46 0.46
C MET A 28 12.69 -19.12 1.69
N ALA A 29 12.09 -18.97 2.87
CA ALA A 29 12.56 -19.61 4.10
C ALA A 29 12.55 -21.16 3.99
N LEU A 30 11.50 -21.73 3.40
CA LEU A 30 11.39 -23.18 3.16
C LEU A 30 12.38 -23.68 2.11
N SER A 31 12.71 -22.86 1.10
CA SER A 31 13.69 -23.20 0.06
C SER A 31 15.14 -23.01 0.48
N GLY A 32 15.40 -22.49 1.70
CA GLY A 32 16.75 -22.14 2.17
C GLY A 32 17.39 -20.97 1.41
N GLY A 33 16.62 -20.25 0.58
CA GLY A 33 17.09 -19.10 -0.17
C GLY A 33 17.25 -17.86 0.70
N PRO A 34 18.18 -16.95 0.36
CA PRO A 34 18.32 -15.70 1.10
C PRO A 34 17.02 -14.88 0.98
N PRO A 35 16.53 -14.29 2.09
CA PRO A 35 15.34 -13.46 2.05
C PRO A 35 15.59 -12.29 1.12
N ASN A 36 14.73 -12.15 0.10
CA ASN A 36 14.94 -11.14 -0.92
C ASN A 36 14.47 -9.76 -0.42
N LEU A 37 15.34 -9.12 0.38
CA LEU A 37 15.16 -7.84 1.06
C LEU A 37 14.66 -6.75 0.11
N ILE A 38 15.11 -6.78 -1.14
CA ILE A 38 14.70 -5.82 -2.20
C ILE A 38 13.18 -5.85 -2.38
N THR A 39 12.59 -7.04 -2.54
CA THR A 39 11.14 -7.22 -2.71
C THR A 39 10.35 -6.66 -1.52
N MET A 40 10.87 -6.88 -0.30
CA MET A 40 10.26 -6.38 0.92
C MET A 40 10.30 -4.85 1.01
N TYR A 41 11.44 -4.23 0.65
CA TYR A 41 11.58 -2.78 0.60
C TYR A 41 10.70 -2.14 -0.48
N VAL A 42 10.64 -2.75 -1.68
CA VAL A 42 9.80 -2.25 -2.79
C VAL A 42 8.34 -2.18 -2.36
N VAL A 43 7.79 -3.23 -1.75
CA VAL A 43 6.39 -3.21 -1.33
C VAL A 43 6.13 -2.24 -0.18
N ARG A 44 7.08 -2.04 0.74
CA ARG A 44 6.97 -0.98 1.76
C ARG A 44 6.95 0.42 1.16
N ILE A 45 7.81 0.70 0.18
CA ILE A 45 7.85 2.00 -0.52
C ILE A 45 6.55 2.23 -1.28
N VAL A 46 6.04 1.23 -2.00
CA VAL A 46 4.77 1.32 -2.75
C VAL A 46 3.61 1.60 -1.79
N ALA A 47 3.53 0.89 -0.66
CA ALA A 47 2.50 1.12 0.35
C ALA A 47 2.58 2.54 0.96
N MET A 48 3.79 3.02 1.25
CA MET A 48 4.01 4.37 1.78
C MET A 48 3.57 5.46 0.78
N ILE A 49 3.92 5.31 -0.51
CA ILE A 49 3.51 6.23 -1.57
C ILE A 49 1.98 6.23 -1.72
N LEU A 50 1.34 5.06 -1.80
CA LEU A 50 -0.11 4.97 -1.89
C LEU A 50 -0.80 5.64 -0.69
N THR A 51 -0.27 5.43 0.52
CA THR A 51 -0.79 6.08 1.73
C THR A 51 -0.70 7.60 1.62
N TYR A 52 0.43 8.14 1.17
CA TYR A 52 0.62 9.58 0.97
C TYR A 52 -0.35 10.16 -0.06
N VAL A 53 -0.58 9.47 -1.17
CA VAL A 53 -1.51 9.92 -2.22
C VAL A 53 -2.94 10.01 -1.69
N ILE A 54 -3.36 9.03 -0.88
CA ILE A 54 -4.71 8.97 -0.32
C ILE A 54 -4.88 10.01 0.78
N LEU A 55 -3.97 10.02 1.75
CA LEU A 55 -4.00 10.95 2.88
C LEU A 55 -3.87 12.40 2.42
N GLY A 56 -3.03 12.68 1.43
CA GLY A 56 -2.92 14.01 0.81
C GLY A 56 -4.22 14.46 0.15
N SER A 57 -4.91 13.55 -0.55
CA SER A 57 -6.22 13.86 -1.15
C SER A 57 -7.32 14.08 -0.09
N LEU A 58 -7.29 13.31 1.00
CA LEU A 58 -8.20 13.45 2.14
C LEU A 58 -7.97 14.77 2.87
N LEU A 59 -6.73 15.11 3.21
CA LEU A 59 -6.37 16.38 3.85
C LEU A 59 -6.79 17.57 2.99
N LYS A 60 -6.54 17.52 1.68
CA LYS A 60 -7.00 18.57 0.76
C LYS A 60 -8.52 18.69 0.72
N SER A 61 -9.24 17.57 0.82
CA SER A 61 -10.71 17.57 0.86
C SER A 61 -11.29 18.04 2.20
N LEU A 62 -10.58 17.83 3.32
CA LEU A 62 -11.03 18.19 4.67
C LEU A 62 -10.66 19.63 5.07
N PHE A 63 -9.49 20.12 4.63
CA PHE A 63 -8.96 21.43 5.05
C PHE A 63 -9.21 22.56 4.05
N VAL A 64 -9.61 22.26 2.81
CA VAL A 64 -10.02 23.31 1.86
C VAL A 64 -11.54 23.46 1.98
N PRO A 65 -12.06 24.54 2.62
CA PRO A 65 -13.48 24.76 2.66
C PRO A 65 -13.98 24.94 1.24
N ARG A 66 -15.00 24.16 0.86
CA ARG A 66 -15.76 24.43 -0.36
C ARG A 66 -16.33 25.83 -0.19
N ARG A 67 -15.79 26.79 -0.96
CA ARG A 67 -16.47 28.05 -1.22
C ARG A 67 -17.68 27.70 -2.07
N GLU A 68 -18.78 27.33 -1.42
CA GLU A 68 -20.11 27.54 -1.96
C GLU A 68 -20.47 29.01 -1.79
#